data_AF-A0A7X7FPP5-F1
#
_entry.id   AF-A0A7X7FPP5-F1
#
_cell.length_a   1.000
_cell.length_b   1.000
_cell.length_c   1.000
_cell.angle_alpha   90.00
_cell.angle_beta   90.00
_cell.angle_gamma   90.00
#
_symmetry.space_group_name_H-M   'P 1'
#
loop_
_entity.id
_entity.type
_entity.pdbx_description
1 polymer ?
#
loop_
_entity_poly.entity_id
_entity_poly.type
_entity_poly.pdbx_seq_one_letter_code
_entity_poly.pdbx_strand_id
1 'polypeptide(L)'
;RLRNLEEGFAAIITPALDLAFQDVQAVELAGTLPSGGTAVRTIQVCGPGAFIVLKALAFDKRGKPKDAYDLYYALRDHPDGVERIGQRIRGFGDRSEVRDAAAVFQRDFVRVDAVGPARVAEFLGGPDDALQADVAGFIRSLLDSLA
;
A
#
# COMPACT_ATOMS: atom_id res chain seq x y z
N ARG A 1 -6.47 -12.67 11.94
CA ARG A 1 -7.62 -13.23 12.69
C ARG A 1 -8.90 -12.96 11.91
N LEU A 2 -9.78 -13.95 11.77
CA LEU A 2 -11.15 -13.74 11.30
C LEU A 2 -12.03 -13.40 12.50
N ARG A 3 -12.95 -12.46 12.33
CA ARG A 3 -14.00 -12.13 13.29
C ARG A 3 -15.34 -12.47 12.65
N ASN A 4 -15.96 -13.54 13.11
CA ASN A 4 -17.32 -13.87 12.69
C ASN A 4 -18.25 -12.77 13.20
N LEU A 5 -19.05 -12.23 12.30
CA LEU A 5 -20.04 -11.20 12.59
C LEU A 5 -21.43 -11.83 12.70
N GLU A 6 -21.71 -12.80 11.81
CA GLU A 6 -22.91 -13.64 11.80
C GLU A 6 -22.62 -14.96 11.05
N GLU A 7 -23.62 -15.84 10.93
CA GLU A 7 -23.48 -17.10 10.23
C GLU A 7 -23.15 -16.86 8.74
N GLY A 8 -22.05 -17.45 8.26
CA GLY A 8 -21.59 -17.26 6.88
C GLY A 8 -20.89 -15.92 6.60
N PHE A 9 -20.77 -15.02 7.58
CA PHE A 9 -20.16 -13.70 7.38
C PHE A 9 -19.10 -13.38 8.43
N ALA A 10 -17.86 -13.22 7.96
CA ALA A 10 -16.71 -12.91 8.81
C ALA A 10 -15.88 -11.77 8.21
N ALA A 11 -15.39 -10.90 9.09
CA ALA A 11 -14.42 -9.87 8.74
C ALA A 11 -12.99 -10.37 8.95
N ILE A 12 -12.10 -10.05 8.02
CA ILE A 12 -10.66 -10.19 8.25
C ILE A 12 -10.21 -8.98 9.06
N ILE A 13 -9.64 -9.22 10.24
CA ILE A 13 -8.94 -8.18 10.98
C ILE A 13 -7.61 -7.91 10.27
N THR A 14 -7.49 -6.72 9.71
CA THR A 14 -6.29 -6.17 9.10
C THR A 14 -5.56 -5.33 10.15
N PRO A 15 -4.33 -5.70 10.54
CA PRO A 15 -3.49 -4.85 11.38
C PRO A 15 -3.32 -3.46 10.76
N ALA A 16 -3.09 -2.43 11.58
CA ALA A 16 -2.87 -1.06 11.16
C ALA A 16 -4.05 -0.34 10.48
N LEU A 17 -5.26 -0.92 10.48
CA LEU A 17 -6.43 -0.30 9.84
C LEU A 17 -6.74 1.09 10.38
N ASP A 18 -6.45 1.34 11.65
CA ASP A 18 -6.61 2.65 12.28
C ASP A 18 -5.71 3.73 11.64
N LEU A 19 -4.57 3.37 11.04
CA LEU A 19 -3.75 4.31 10.25
C LEU A 19 -4.52 4.91 9.07
N ALA A 20 -5.41 4.15 8.44
CA ALA A 20 -6.23 4.65 7.33
C ALA A 20 -7.26 5.72 7.77
N PHE A 21 -7.52 5.82 9.08
CA PHE A 21 -8.34 6.89 9.64
C PHE A 21 -7.50 8.06 10.18
N GLN A 22 -6.17 7.91 10.23
CA GLN A 22 -5.22 8.95 10.62
C GLN A 22 -4.62 9.67 9.40
N ASP A 23 -4.18 8.91 8.38
CA ASP A 23 -3.78 9.43 7.07
C ASP A 23 -4.98 9.36 6.14
N VAL A 24 -5.70 10.48 6.06
CA VAL A 24 -6.92 10.63 5.28
C VAL A 24 -6.74 11.79 4.30
N GLN A 25 -7.17 11.58 3.06
CA GLN A 25 -7.20 12.61 2.03
C GLN A 25 -8.64 12.87 1.58
N ALA A 26 -9.01 14.15 1.50
CA ALA A 26 -10.27 14.56 0.91
C ALA A 26 -10.08 14.68 -0.62
N VAL A 27 -10.81 13.86 -1.38
CA VAL A 27 -10.81 13.86 -2.84
C VAL A 27 -12.16 14.37 -3.32
N GLU A 28 -12.14 15.37 -4.19
CA GLU A 28 -13.33 15.83 -4.88
C GLU A 28 -13.57 15.00 -6.14
N LEU A 29 -14.77 14.47 -6.27
CA LEU A 29 -15.24 13.77 -7.46
C LEU A 29 -16.37 14.58 -8.09
N ALA A 30 -16.17 14.94 -9.36
CA ALA A 30 -17.18 15.58 -10.19
C ALA A 30 -17.61 14.64 -11.31
N GLY A 31 -18.90 14.57 -11.62
CA GLY A 31 -19.39 13.74 -12.71
C GLY A 31 -20.87 13.91 -13.03
N THR A 32 -21.31 13.20 -14.06
CA THR A 32 -22.70 13.16 -14.49
C THR A 32 -23.37 11.90 -13.97
N LEU A 33 -24.51 12.06 -13.30
CA LEU A 33 -25.34 10.98 -12.80
C LEU A 33 -26.04 10.25 -13.96
N PRO A 34 -26.44 8.98 -13.78
CA PRO A 34 -27.18 8.24 -14.81
C PRO A 34 -28.49 8.92 -15.26
N SER A 35 -29.09 9.76 -14.39
CA SER A 35 -30.29 10.55 -14.70
C SER A 35 -30.02 11.83 -15.51
N GLY A 36 -28.75 12.14 -15.83
CA GLY A 36 -28.34 13.30 -16.62
C GLY A 36 -27.97 14.55 -15.82
N GLY A 37 -28.23 14.59 -14.50
CA GLY A 37 -27.78 15.69 -13.63
C GLY A 37 -26.29 15.63 -13.31
N THR A 38 -25.64 16.76 -13.01
CA THR A 38 -24.24 16.78 -12.53
C THR A 38 -24.18 16.78 -11.01
N ALA A 39 -23.12 16.18 -10.47
CA ALA A 39 -22.87 16.16 -9.03
C ALA A 39 -21.37 16.32 -8.73
N VAL A 40 -21.08 17.02 -7.65
CA VAL A 40 -19.76 17.10 -7.03
C VAL A 40 -19.86 16.55 -5.62
N ARG A 41 -18.95 15.66 -5.23
CA ARG A 41 -18.89 15.06 -3.89
C ARG A 41 -17.45 15.03 -3.41
N THR A 42 -17.23 15.50 -2.20
CA THR A 42 -15.97 15.27 -1.49
C THR A 42 -16.07 13.96 -0.72
N ILE A 43 -15.14 13.04 -0.98
CA ILE A 43 -15.01 11.77 -0.26
C ILE A 43 -13.68 11.72 0.48
N GLN A 44 -13.68 11.08 1.65
CA GLN A 44 -12.47 10.82 2.41
C GLN A 44 -11.91 9.46 1.96
N VAL A 45 -10.64 9.43 1.56
CA VAL A 45 -9.93 8.21 1.15
C VAL A 45 -8.69 8.00 2.02
N CYS A 46 -8.23 6.75 2.11
CA CYS A 46 -6.98 6.42 2.78
C CYS A 46 -5.82 7.13 2.08
N GLY A 47 -4.98 7.81 2.85
CA GLY A 47 -3.76 8.43 2.35
C GLY A 47 -2.68 7.40 2.01
N PRO A 48 -1.67 7.81 1.21
CA PRO A 48 -0.71 6.87 0.64
C PRO A 48 0.24 6.28 1.69
N GLY A 49 0.53 6.98 2.80
CA GLY A 49 1.39 6.45 3.85
C GLY A 49 0.73 5.27 4.56
N ALA A 50 -0.52 5.44 4.99
CA ALA A 50 -1.28 4.36 5.61
C ALA A 50 -1.53 3.21 4.63
N PHE A 51 -1.83 3.52 3.37
CA PHE A 51 -2.05 2.50 2.34
C PHE A 51 -0.84 1.59 2.16
N ILE A 52 0.37 2.15 2.09
CA ILE A 52 1.61 1.38 1.91
C ILE A 52 1.87 0.46 3.12
N VAL A 53 1.70 0.96 4.35
CA VAL A 53 1.84 0.13 5.57
C VAL A 53 0.82 -1.02 5.54
N LEU A 54 -0.45 -0.73 5.24
CA LEU A 54 -1.50 -1.75 5.14
C LEU A 54 -1.18 -2.82 4.09
N LYS A 55 -0.64 -2.41 2.94
CA LYS A 55 -0.28 -3.34 1.87
C LYS A 55 0.93 -4.20 2.21
N ALA A 56 1.93 -3.66 2.91
CA ALA A 56 3.07 -4.45 3.39
C ALA A 56 2.60 -5.58 4.33
N LEU A 57 1.76 -5.25 5.31
CA LEU A 57 1.25 -6.24 6.27
C LEU A 57 0.27 -7.23 5.63
N ALA A 58 -0.50 -6.80 4.64
CA ALA A 58 -1.35 -7.69 3.85
C ALA A 58 -0.54 -8.67 2.99
N PHE A 59 0.56 -8.19 2.41
CA PHE A 59 1.52 -8.99 1.67
C PHE A 59 2.19 -10.03 2.58
N ASP A 60 2.73 -9.62 3.72
CA ASP A 60 3.37 -10.54 4.69
C ASP A 60 2.45 -11.70 5.08
N LYS A 61 1.17 -11.40 5.31
CA LYS A 61 0.20 -12.39 5.75
C LYS A 61 -0.29 -13.34 4.65
N ARG A 62 -0.32 -12.90 3.39
CA ARG A 62 -1.02 -13.62 2.29
C ARG A 62 -0.14 -13.96 1.10
N GLY A 63 0.97 -13.26 0.92
CA GLY A 63 1.93 -13.41 -0.18
C GLY A 63 1.35 -13.22 -1.58
N LYS A 64 0.22 -12.50 -1.73
CA LYS A 64 -0.47 -12.41 -3.02
C LYS A 64 0.26 -11.45 -3.99
N PRO A 65 0.44 -11.83 -5.27
CA PRO A 65 1.03 -10.96 -6.30
C PRO A 65 0.42 -9.55 -6.36
N LYS A 66 -0.91 -9.48 -6.27
CA LYS A 66 -1.64 -8.21 -6.27
C LYS A 66 -1.23 -7.27 -5.12
N ASP A 67 -0.96 -7.79 -3.92
CA ASP A 67 -0.59 -6.93 -2.78
C ASP A 67 0.78 -6.29 -2.99
N ALA A 68 1.73 -7.02 -3.58
CA ALA A 68 3.03 -6.49 -3.97
C ALA A 68 2.90 -5.44 -5.08
N TYR A 69 2.07 -5.73 -6.10
CA TYR A 69 1.83 -4.79 -7.20
C TYR A 69 1.17 -3.50 -6.75
N ASP A 70 0.12 -3.57 -5.93
CA ASP A 70 -0.58 -2.37 -5.43
C ASP A 70 0.38 -1.44 -4.66
N LEU A 71 1.35 -2.02 -3.96
CA LEU A 71 2.38 -1.28 -3.22
C LEU A 71 3.35 -0.58 -4.17
N TYR A 72 3.92 -1.31 -5.12
CA TYR A 72 4.81 -0.75 -6.14
C TYR A 72 4.11 0.33 -6.98
N TYR A 73 2.89 0.07 -7.44
CA TYR A 73 2.09 1.02 -8.21
C TYR A 73 1.89 2.33 -7.45
N ALA A 74 1.50 2.25 -6.17
CA ALA A 74 1.31 3.45 -5.35
C ALA A 74 2.62 4.21 -5.08
N LEU A 75 3.76 3.53 -4.89
CA LEU A 75 5.05 4.21 -4.70
C LEU A 75 5.53 4.90 -5.98
N ARG A 76 5.30 4.28 -7.14
CA ARG A 76 5.76 4.79 -8.43
C ARG A 76 4.89 5.94 -8.95
N ASP A 77 3.57 5.78 -8.88
CA ASP A 77 2.64 6.61 -9.65
C ASP A 77 1.93 7.68 -8.81
N HIS A 78 2.07 7.67 -7.48
CA HIS A 78 1.40 8.66 -6.65
C HIS A 78 2.05 10.05 -6.77
N PRO A 79 1.28 11.14 -7.00
CA PRO A 79 1.83 12.48 -7.29
C PRO A 79 2.75 13.08 -6.23
N ASP A 80 2.58 12.69 -4.96
CA ASP A 80 3.44 13.13 -3.86
C ASP A 80 4.88 12.59 -3.96
N GLY A 81 5.11 11.49 -4.69
CA GLY A 81 6.40 10.81 -4.78
C GLY A 81 6.75 9.99 -3.53
N VAL A 82 7.72 9.09 -3.68
CA VAL A 82 8.12 8.11 -2.66
C VAL A 82 8.63 8.76 -1.37
N GLU A 83 9.33 9.90 -1.47
CA GLU A 83 9.91 10.59 -0.32
C GLU A 83 8.83 11.16 0.60
N ARG A 84 7.79 11.79 0.03
CA ARG A 84 6.66 12.33 0.81
C ARG A 84 5.82 11.21 1.40
N ILE A 85 5.66 10.09 0.69
CA ILE A 85 5.01 8.91 1.25
C ILE A 85 5.80 8.41 2.46
N GLY A 86 7.13 8.31 2.36
CA GLY A 86 8.00 7.96 3.49
C GLY A 86 7.85 8.93 4.67
N GLN A 87 7.78 10.23 4.41
CA GLN A 87 7.54 11.24 5.46
C GLN A 87 6.18 11.05 6.16
N ARG A 88 5.10 10.72 5.40
CA ARG A 88 3.79 10.40 6.00
C ARG A 88 3.89 9.17 6.90
N ILE A 89 4.58 8.11 6.46
CA ILE A 89 4.80 6.90 7.25
C ILE A 89 5.60 7.21 8.51
N ARG A 90 6.68 8.00 8.41
CA ARG A 90 7.47 8.46 9.56
C ARG A 90 6.60 9.24 10.56
N GLY A 91 5.63 10.01 10.06
CA GLY A 91 4.66 10.75 10.87
C GLY A 91 3.78 9.89 11.78
N PHE A 92 3.67 8.58 11.53
CA PHE A 92 2.97 7.65 12.43
C PHE A 92 3.77 7.32 13.71
N GLY A 93 5.05 7.69 13.77
CA GLY A 93 5.90 7.48 14.94
C GLY A 93 6.28 6.01 15.18
N ASP A 94 6.56 5.67 16.44
CA ASP A 94 7.09 4.36 16.84
C ASP A 94 6.02 3.26 17.00
N ARG A 95 5.10 3.21 16.04
CA ARG A 95 4.03 2.21 15.96
C ARG A 95 4.62 0.86 15.57
N SER A 96 4.20 -0.22 16.23
CA SER A 96 4.66 -1.57 15.88
C SER A 96 4.35 -1.92 14.44
N GLU A 97 3.20 -1.50 13.91
CA GLU A 97 2.78 -1.78 12.54
C GLU A 97 3.71 -1.14 11.50
N VAL A 98 4.29 0.02 11.81
CA VAL A 98 5.26 0.70 10.93
C VAL A 98 6.59 -0.06 10.95
N ARG A 99 7.05 -0.50 12.13
CA ARG A 99 8.25 -1.33 12.24
C ARG A 99 8.08 -2.68 11.54
N ASP A 100 6.92 -3.30 11.68
CA ASP A 100 6.60 -4.57 11.04
C ASP A 100 6.58 -4.40 9.51
N ALA A 101 5.96 -3.33 8.99
CA ALA A 101 5.98 -3.02 7.56
C ALA A 101 7.42 -2.77 7.05
N ALA A 102 8.23 -2.01 7.79
CA ALA A 102 9.63 -1.79 7.45
C ALA A 102 10.43 -3.11 7.42
N ALA A 103 10.17 -4.02 8.36
CA ALA A 103 10.79 -5.35 8.38
C ALA A 103 10.39 -6.18 7.15
N VAL A 104 9.14 -6.10 6.71
CA VAL A 104 8.68 -6.74 5.47
C VAL A 104 9.41 -6.18 4.25
N PHE A 105 9.54 -4.86 4.14
CA PHE A 105 10.30 -4.24 3.05
C PHE A 105 11.75 -4.72 3.00
N GLN A 106 12.44 -4.68 4.15
CA GLN A 106 13.82 -5.12 4.29
C GLN A 106 14.00 -6.61 3.98
N ARG A 107 13.08 -7.47 4.41
CA ARG A 107 13.17 -8.91 4.21
C ARG A 107 12.85 -9.32 2.77
N ASP A 108 11.80 -8.74 2.20
CA ASP A 108 11.15 -9.30 1.01
C ASP A 108 11.26 -8.44 -0.24
N PHE A 109 11.68 -7.17 -0.15
CA PHE A 109 11.61 -6.25 -1.29
C PHE A 109 12.93 -5.56 -1.68
N VAL A 110 13.90 -5.41 -0.78
CA VAL A 110 15.12 -4.61 -1.06
C VAL A 110 16.06 -5.20 -2.11
N ARG A 111 15.97 -6.52 -2.39
CA ARG A 111 16.79 -7.18 -3.41
C ARG A 111 15.96 -7.50 -4.64
N VAL A 112 16.56 -7.38 -5.81
CA VAL A 112 15.91 -7.63 -7.12
C VAL A 112 15.38 -9.06 -7.24
N ASP A 113 16.06 -10.02 -6.63
CA ASP A 113 15.72 -11.45 -6.60
C ASP A 113 14.82 -11.84 -5.42
N ALA A 114 14.34 -10.87 -4.63
CA ALA A 114 13.46 -11.14 -3.50
C ALA A 114 12.01 -11.42 -3.94
N VAL A 115 11.24 -11.99 -3.02
CA VAL A 115 9.86 -12.43 -3.29
C VAL A 115 8.95 -11.26 -3.69
N GLY A 116 9.13 -10.06 -3.11
CA GLY A 116 8.35 -8.88 -3.42
C GLY A 116 8.41 -8.49 -4.91
N PRO A 117 9.59 -8.15 -5.45
CA PRO A 117 9.79 -7.89 -6.89
C PRO A 117 9.28 -9.02 -7.78
N ALA A 118 9.58 -10.28 -7.46
CA ALA A 118 9.09 -11.42 -8.22
C ALA A 118 7.55 -11.49 -8.27
N ARG A 119 6.88 -11.14 -7.17
CA ARG A 119 5.41 -11.10 -7.06
C ARG A 119 4.80 -9.94 -7.85
N VAL A 120 5.48 -8.81 -7.96
CA VAL A 120 5.07 -7.72 -8.86
C VAL A 120 5.15 -8.19 -10.31
N ALA A 121 6.24 -8.83 -10.70
CA ALA A 121 6.45 -9.36 -12.04
C ALA A 121 5.41 -10.45 -12.40
N GLU A 122 5.15 -11.39 -11.49
CA GLU A 122 4.09 -12.41 -11.62
C GLU A 122 2.72 -11.77 -11.88
N PHE A 123 2.37 -10.69 -11.16
CA PHE A 123 1.09 -10.01 -11.35
C PHE A 123 0.95 -9.39 -12.75
N LEU A 124 2.06 -8.92 -13.33
CA LEU A 124 2.10 -8.28 -14.65
C LEU A 124 2.34 -9.24 -15.82
N GLY A 125 2.54 -10.54 -15.56
CA GLY A 125 2.59 -11.57 -16.59
C GLY A 125 3.87 -12.41 -16.64
N GLY A 126 4.80 -12.22 -15.70
CA GLY A 126 6.00 -13.06 -15.59
C GLY A 126 7.26 -12.27 -15.22
N PRO A 127 8.41 -12.94 -15.07
CA PRO A 127 9.68 -12.32 -14.72
C PRO A 127 10.08 -11.19 -15.68
N ASP A 128 10.60 -10.10 -15.11
CA ASP A 128 11.06 -8.92 -15.83
C ASP A 128 12.15 -8.24 -14.97
N ASP A 129 13.40 -8.35 -15.41
CA ASP A 129 14.56 -7.87 -14.66
C ASP A 129 14.51 -6.35 -14.41
N ALA A 130 14.02 -5.58 -15.39
CA ALA A 130 13.95 -4.13 -15.28
C ALA A 130 12.88 -3.71 -14.27
N LEU A 131 11.69 -4.32 -14.37
CA LEU A 131 10.62 -4.12 -13.41
C LEU A 131 11.04 -4.52 -11.99
N GLN A 132 11.68 -5.68 -11.83
CA GLN A 132 12.11 -6.15 -10.52
C GLN A 132 13.18 -5.25 -9.90
N ALA A 133 14.10 -4.73 -10.73
CA ALA A 133 15.08 -3.75 -10.30
C ALA A 133 14.42 -2.44 -9.85
N ASP A 134 13.39 -1.99 -10.58
CA ASP A 134 12.64 -0.77 -10.27
C ASP A 134 11.87 -0.90 -8.95
N VAL A 135 11.17 -2.01 -8.74
CA VAL A 135 10.47 -2.30 -7.47
C VAL A 135 11.44 -2.23 -6.29
N ALA A 136 12.58 -2.90 -6.40
CA ALA A 136 13.60 -2.87 -5.35
C ALA A 136 14.18 -1.46 -5.14
N GLY A 137 14.30 -0.67 -6.21
CA GLY A 137 14.71 0.74 -6.19
C GLY A 137 13.75 1.61 -5.37
N PHE A 138 12.46 1.60 -5.72
CA PHE A 138 11.44 2.36 -4.99
C PHE A 138 11.37 2.01 -3.51
N ILE A 139 11.54 0.73 -3.17
CA ILE A 139 11.50 0.30 -1.77
C ILE A 139 12.72 0.78 -0.98
N ARG A 140 13.91 0.79 -1.59
CA ARG A 140 15.10 1.37 -0.96
C ARG A 140 14.90 2.87 -0.73
N SER A 141 14.43 3.63 -1.73
CA SER A 141 14.13 5.06 -1.57
C SER A 141 13.07 5.32 -0.49
N LEU A 142 12.06 4.45 -0.38
CA LEU A 142 11.07 4.52 0.69
C LEU A 142 11.73 4.34 2.06
N LEU A 143 12.53 3.29 2.23
CA LEU A 143 13.23 2.98 3.49
C LEU A 143 14.18 4.10 3.92
N ASP A 144 14.93 4.67 2.98
CA ASP A 144 15.78 5.85 3.23
C ASP A 144 14.95 7.03 3.73
N SER A 145 13.72 7.16 3.23
CA SER A 145 12.76 8.20 3.63
C SER A 145 12.05 7.91 4.96
N LEU A 146 12.32 6.79 5.62
CA LEU A 146 11.86 6.49 6.98
C LEU A 146 12.91 6.80 8.06
N ALA A 147 14.19 6.93 7.67
CA ALA A 147 15.33 7.13 8.58
C ALA A 147 15.33 8.47 9.32
#